data_AF-A0A034VHR6-F1
#
_entry.id   AF-A0A034VHR6-F1
#
_cell.length_a   1.000
_cell.length_b   1.000
_cell.length_c   1.000
_cell.angle_alpha   90.00
_cell.angle_beta   90.00
_cell.angle_gamma   90.00
#
_symmetry.space_group_name_H-M   'P 1'
#
loop_
_entity.id
_entity.type
_entity.pdbx_description
1 polymer ?
#
loop_
_entity_poly.entity_id
_entity_poly.type
_entity_poly.pdbx_seq_one_letter_code
_entity_poly.pdbx_strand_id
1 'polypeptide(L)'
;LRMRYSEVAELTIDLASLKNGQETEGWHQLTGMTPMGEWGSLRLRMRYLDDLIMPCEEYSPLQELLLKPELCVVKALAELCHNDRVPLATALLRVFRHEKRETELIRVLCQAEIARENETTTLFRGASLATTLMDLHMRTECSRFLHAAVSETVQRILDSKQSAELNPTKMDVNDDACSNAEFLLQILDSVTHSIFTSPEACPRSVRYICNCLQKAVVAKWPTERLVRTRVVSGFIFLRLLCPALLNPRQFGLVSETPPTMATRSLIMVAKCLQNLANLIEFGGKEQYMEVVNPFILKNKERMIVFLDQLSLVTDPNPPPGMFNEQNSNHTVPDVQDTVQDTGRELATLHHICVSYLPELQGLSNILSIKKLVTVTDMLTKHKLNYREKIS
;
A
#
# COMPACT_ATOMS: atom_id res chain seq x y z
N LEU A 1 15.41 17.49 31.64
CA LEU A 1 15.03 16.36 32.51
C LEU A 1 14.92 15.10 31.65
N ARG A 2 15.91 14.19 31.73
CA ARG A 2 15.78 12.86 31.10
C ARG A 2 14.74 12.08 31.92
N MET A 3 13.57 11.81 31.36
CA MET A 3 12.62 10.88 31.97
C MET A 3 13.33 9.52 32.08
N ARG A 4 13.57 9.05 33.31
CA ARG A 4 13.91 7.64 33.54
C ARG A 4 12.60 6.88 33.42
N TYR A 5 12.43 6.14 32.34
CA TYR A 5 11.34 5.18 32.22
C TYR A 5 11.57 4.10 33.29
N SER A 6 10.75 4.10 34.35
CA SER A 6 10.72 3.03 35.34
C SER A 6 9.65 2.03 34.92
N GLU A 7 10.01 0.76 34.81
CA GLU A 7 9.05 -0.33 34.59
C GLU A 7 8.10 -0.42 35.80
N VAL A 8 6.80 -0.58 35.53
CA VAL A 8 5.73 -0.50 36.55
C VAL A 8 4.89 -1.77 36.60
N ALA A 9 4.69 -2.44 35.46
CA ALA A 9 3.96 -3.69 35.35
C ALA A 9 4.50 -4.53 34.19
N GLU A 10 4.27 -5.85 34.25
CA GLU A 10 4.66 -6.83 33.25
C GLU A 10 3.48 -7.71 32.81
N LEU A 11 3.63 -8.35 31.66
CA LEU A 11 2.71 -9.36 31.15
C LEU A 11 3.52 -10.50 30.53
N THR A 12 3.21 -11.74 30.92
CA THR A 12 3.82 -12.95 30.36
C THR A 12 2.79 -13.73 29.56
N ILE A 13 3.15 -14.08 28.33
CA ILE A 13 2.31 -14.88 27.43
C ILE A 13 3.05 -16.18 27.14
N ASP A 14 2.41 -17.30 27.47
CA ASP A 14 2.92 -18.62 27.12
C ASP A 14 2.74 -18.87 25.61
N LEU A 15 3.85 -18.97 24.88
CA LEU A 15 3.84 -19.23 23.44
C LEU A 15 3.19 -20.58 23.10
N ALA A 16 3.26 -21.58 24.00
CA ALA A 16 2.63 -22.88 23.77
C ALA A 16 1.09 -22.82 23.77
N SER A 17 0.51 -21.78 24.39
CA SER A 17 -0.93 -21.52 24.37
C SER A 17 -1.42 -20.94 23.04
N LEU A 18 -0.50 -20.45 22.21
CA LEU A 18 -0.82 -19.80 20.94
C LEU A 18 -0.79 -20.81 19.79
N LYS A 19 -1.81 -20.73 18.93
CA LYS A 19 -1.85 -21.53 17.70
C LYS A 19 -0.94 -20.89 16.65
N ASN A 20 -0.03 -21.70 16.10
CA ASN A 20 0.90 -21.26 15.07
C ASN A 20 0.16 -20.68 13.85
N GLY A 21 0.52 -19.48 13.44
CA GLY A 21 -0.05 -18.77 12.30
C GLY A 21 -1.39 -18.08 12.55
N GLN A 22 -2.04 -18.31 13.69
CA GLN A 22 -3.37 -17.77 13.97
C GLN A 22 -3.28 -16.45 14.75
N GLU A 23 -4.13 -15.49 14.38
CA GLU A 23 -4.32 -14.26 15.16
C GLU A 23 -5.25 -14.55 16.35
N THR A 24 -4.82 -14.16 17.55
CA THR A 24 -5.61 -14.21 18.77
C THR A 24 -5.78 -12.81 19.33
N GLU A 25 -6.96 -12.51 19.86
CA GLU A 25 -7.26 -11.24 20.49
C GLU A 25 -7.91 -11.48 21.84
N GLY A 26 -7.35 -10.89 22.89
CA GLY A 26 -7.78 -11.15 24.25
C GLY A 26 -7.39 -10.06 25.23
N TRP A 27 -8.09 -10.01 26.36
CA TRP A 27 -7.70 -9.21 27.51
C TRP A 27 -6.70 -9.98 28.36
N HIS A 28 -5.58 -9.33 28.67
CA HIS A 28 -4.50 -9.88 29.47
C HIS A 28 -4.28 -9.00 30.70
N GLN A 29 -4.34 -9.59 31.88
CA GLN A 29 -4.14 -8.86 33.13
C GLN A 29 -2.67 -8.49 33.31
N LEU A 30 -2.41 -7.26 33.72
CA LEU A 30 -1.07 -6.79 34.05
C LEU A 30 -0.68 -7.24 35.45
N THR A 31 0.56 -7.70 35.61
CA THR A 31 1.15 -8.04 36.90
C THR A 31 2.05 -6.90 37.33
N GLY A 32 1.78 -6.26 38.47
CA GLY A 32 2.61 -5.17 38.99
C GLY A 32 3.98 -5.63 39.46
N MET A 33 5.01 -4.80 39.25
CA MET A 33 6.32 -5.05 39.86
C MET A 33 6.32 -4.80 41.38
N THR A 34 5.31 -4.09 41.90
CA THR A 34 5.04 -3.98 43.34
C THR A 34 3.71 -4.65 43.69
N PRO A 35 3.60 -5.31 44.86
CA PRO A 35 2.44 -6.13 45.22
C PRO A 35 1.18 -5.31 45.57
N MET A 36 1.13 -4.02 45.26
CA MET A 36 0.04 -3.14 45.65
C MET A 36 -0.76 -2.65 44.43
N GLY A 37 -2.03 -3.03 44.37
CA GLY A 37 -3.02 -2.48 43.42
C GLY A 37 -3.44 -3.42 42.29
N GLU A 38 -4.58 -3.11 41.68
CA GLU A 38 -4.98 -3.66 40.38
C GLU A 38 -4.30 -2.85 39.28
N TRP A 39 -3.51 -3.51 38.43
CA TRP A 39 -2.71 -2.85 37.39
C TRP A 39 -3.47 -2.69 36.06
N GLY A 40 -4.72 -3.14 36.03
CA GLY A 40 -5.56 -3.15 34.84
C GLY A 40 -5.22 -4.28 33.88
N SER A 41 -5.79 -4.19 32.67
CA SER A 41 -5.59 -5.18 31.62
C SER A 41 -5.29 -4.51 30.28
N LEU A 42 -4.52 -5.20 29.45
CA LEU A 42 -4.27 -4.83 28.08
C LEU A 42 -5.04 -5.77 27.15
N ARG A 43 -5.75 -5.18 26.20
CA ARG A 43 -6.31 -5.93 25.08
C ARG A 43 -5.23 -6.05 24.01
N LEU A 44 -4.71 -7.26 23.84
CA LEU A 44 -3.67 -7.53 22.86
C LEU A 44 -4.26 -8.30 21.68
N ARG A 45 -3.81 -7.93 20.49
CA ARG A 45 -3.98 -8.71 19.26
C ARG A 45 -2.60 -9.22 18.85
N MET A 46 -2.45 -10.53 18.78
CA MET A 46 -1.15 -11.18 18.63
C MET A 46 -1.23 -12.27 17.57
N ARG A 47 -0.12 -12.49 16.89
CA ARG A 47 0.06 -13.60 15.96
C ARG A 47 1.41 -14.26 16.24
N TYR A 48 1.37 -15.54 16.60
CA TYR A 48 2.57 -16.34 16.81
C TYR A 48 2.91 -17.12 15.54
N LEU A 49 4.18 -17.11 15.13
CA LEU A 49 4.66 -17.89 14.00
C LEU A 49 5.96 -18.61 14.39
N ASP A 50 5.86 -19.92 14.60
CA ASP A 50 6.97 -20.86 14.65
C ASP A 50 7.08 -21.55 13.30
N ASP A 51 8.08 -21.16 12.51
CA ASP A 51 8.26 -21.71 11.17
C ASP A 51 9.69 -22.20 10.96
N LEU A 52 9.78 -23.36 10.34
CA LEU A 52 11.03 -23.94 9.85
C LEU A 52 11.18 -23.55 8.38
N ILE A 53 12.27 -22.83 8.07
CA ILE A 53 12.63 -22.45 6.70
C ILE A 53 13.60 -23.50 6.15
N MET A 54 13.13 -24.34 5.23
CA MET A 54 13.96 -25.26 4.45
C MET A 54 14.82 -24.49 3.42
N PRO A 55 15.87 -25.12 2.85
CA PRO A 55 16.58 -24.55 1.70
C PRO A 55 15.62 -24.18 0.55
N CYS A 56 15.97 -23.16 -0.23
CA CYS A 56 15.09 -22.61 -1.27
C CYS A 56 14.69 -23.63 -2.33
N GLU A 57 15.60 -24.54 -2.66
CA GLU A 57 15.43 -25.58 -3.67
C GLU A 57 14.28 -26.54 -3.33
N GLU A 58 14.01 -26.75 -2.04
CA GLU A 58 12.87 -27.57 -1.60
C GLU A 58 11.54 -26.94 -2.03
N TYR A 59 11.47 -25.61 -2.11
CA TYR A 59 10.26 -24.87 -2.48
C TYR A 59 10.09 -24.65 -3.99
N SER A 60 11.02 -25.10 -4.84
CA SER A 60 10.94 -24.91 -6.30
C SER A 60 9.60 -25.36 -6.91
N PRO A 61 9.00 -26.50 -6.52
CA PRO A 61 7.69 -26.91 -7.06
C PRO A 61 6.55 -25.93 -6.74
N LEU A 62 6.59 -25.28 -5.57
CA LEU A 62 5.61 -24.25 -5.20
C LEU A 62 5.85 -22.97 -6.00
N GLN A 63 7.11 -22.54 -6.09
CA GLN A 63 7.49 -21.36 -6.86
C GLN A 63 7.09 -21.49 -8.33
N GLU A 64 7.37 -22.64 -8.96
CA GLU A 64 6.98 -22.92 -10.34
C GLU A 64 5.46 -22.80 -10.55
N LEU A 65 4.64 -23.31 -9.63
CA LEU A 65 3.19 -23.21 -9.70
C LEU A 65 2.68 -21.78 -9.58
N LEU A 66 3.28 -20.98 -8.68
CA LEU A 66 2.94 -19.57 -8.49
C LEU A 66 3.28 -18.73 -9.73
N LEU A 67 4.40 -19.04 -10.39
CA LEU A 67 4.93 -18.31 -11.53
C LEU A 67 4.31 -18.73 -12.88
N LYS A 68 3.40 -19.70 -12.92
CA LYS A 68 2.75 -20.11 -14.18
C LYS A 68 2.01 -18.97 -14.84
N PRO A 69 1.94 -18.94 -16.19
CA PRO A 69 1.10 -17.98 -16.91
C PRO A 69 -0.34 -17.94 -16.38
N GLU A 70 -1.00 -16.80 -16.53
CA GLU A 70 -2.36 -16.51 -16.04
C GLU A 70 -2.52 -16.42 -14.52
N LEU A 71 -1.52 -16.85 -13.75
CA LEU A 71 -1.46 -16.73 -12.29
C LEU A 71 -2.68 -17.35 -11.58
N CYS A 72 -3.19 -18.48 -12.08
CA CYS A 72 -4.41 -19.12 -11.56
C CYS A 72 -4.31 -19.44 -10.05
N VAL A 73 -3.15 -19.91 -9.59
CA VAL A 73 -2.91 -20.17 -8.15
C VAL A 73 -2.98 -18.87 -7.36
N VAL A 74 -2.30 -17.82 -7.82
CA VAL A 74 -2.27 -16.53 -7.12
C VAL A 74 -3.67 -15.91 -7.05
N LYS A 75 -4.46 -16.00 -8.13
CA LYS A 75 -5.86 -15.54 -8.16
C LYS A 75 -6.73 -16.29 -7.15
N ALA A 76 -6.60 -17.62 -7.05
CA ALA A 76 -7.33 -18.40 -6.04
C ALA A 76 -6.92 -17.99 -4.61
N LEU A 77 -5.62 -17.81 -4.35
CA LEU A 77 -5.15 -17.33 -3.05
C LEU A 77 -5.66 -15.90 -2.75
N ALA A 78 -5.78 -15.04 -3.75
CA ALA A 78 -6.35 -13.70 -3.60
C ALA A 78 -7.82 -13.71 -3.12
N GLU A 79 -8.58 -14.72 -3.55
CA GLU A 79 -9.99 -14.90 -3.20
C GLU A 79 -10.18 -15.58 -1.84
N LEU A 80 -9.26 -16.46 -1.43
CA LEU A 80 -9.38 -17.21 -0.17
C LEU A 80 -8.74 -16.48 1.03
N CYS A 81 -7.57 -15.88 0.83
CA CYS A 81 -6.70 -15.47 1.94
C CYS A 81 -6.95 -14.01 2.39
N HIS A 82 -8.20 -13.66 2.70
CA HIS A 82 -8.55 -12.29 3.11
C HIS A 82 -7.90 -11.87 4.45
N ASN A 83 -7.82 -12.79 5.42
CA ASN A 83 -7.20 -12.53 6.73
C ASN A 83 -5.67 -12.43 6.65
N ASP A 84 -5.06 -13.10 5.66
CA ASP A 84 -3.61 -13.17 5.46
C ASP A 84 -3.11 -12.32 4.28
N ARG A 85 -3.94 -11.39 3.82
CA ARG A 85 -3.71 -10.60 2.62
C ARG A 85 -2.39 -9.84 2.64
N VAL A 86 -2.01 -9.23 3.77
CA VAL A 86 -0.76 -8.44 3.88
C VAL A 86 0.49 -9.34 3.83
N PRO A 87 0.59 -10.42 4.63
CA PRO A 87 1.65 -11.42 4.47
C PRO A 87 1.70 -12.01 3.06
N LEU A 88 0.55 -12.38 2.48
CA LEU A 88 0.45 -12.91 1.12
C LEU A 88 1.00 -11.93 0.08
N ALA A 89 0.54 -10.67 0.11
CA ALA A 89 1.00 -9.63 -0.80
C ALA A 89 2.51 -9.39 -0.67
N THR A 90 3.02 -9.34 0.56
CA THR A 90 4.44 -9.07 0.82
C THR A 90 5.31 -10.21 0.28
N ALA A 91 4.94 -11.46 0.55
CA ALA A 91 5.68 -12.63 0.09
C ALA A 91 5.63 -12.78 -1.43
N LEU A 92 4.44 -12.65 -2.04
CA LEU A 92 4.29 -12.68 -3.50
C LEU A 92 5.10 -11.58 -4.18
N LEU A 93 5.02 -10.33 -3.68
CA LEU A 93 5.74 -9.22 -4.30
C LEU A 93 7.25 -9.44 -4.30
N ARG A 94 7.80 -9.97 -3.20
CA ARG A 94 9.23 -10.29 -3.09
C ARG A 94 9.65 -11.44 -4.00
N VAL A 95 8.88 -12.54 -4.05
CA VAL A 95 9.14 -13.65 -4.98
C VAL A 95 9.11 -13.17 -6.44
N PHE A 96 8.08 -12.41 -6.82
CA PHE A 96 7.97 -11.91 -8.19
C PHE A 96 9.03 -10.85 -8.53
N ARG A 97 9.50 -10.05 -7.57
CA ARG A 97 10.62 -9.13 -7.76
C ARG A 97 11.94 -9.87 -8.01
N HIS A 98 12.20 -10.94 -7.26
CA HIS A 98 13.36 -11.80 -7.49
C HIS A 98 13.38 -12.33 -8.93
N GLU A 99 12.20 -12.67 -9.47
CA GLU A 99 12.01 -13.12 -10.85
C GLU A 99 11.84 -11.99 -11.88
N LYS A 100 11.91 -10.71 -11.49
CA LYS A 100 11.68 -9.53 -12.35
C LYS A 100 10.31 -9.50 -13.05
N ARG A 101 9.28 -10.03 -12.38
CA ARG A 101 7.90 -10.20 -12.86
C ARG A 101 6.85 -9.52 -11.98
N GLU A 102 7.25 -8.64 -11.06
CA GLU A 102 6.34 -7.92 -10.16
C GLU A 102 5.30 -7.06 -10.91
N THR A 103 5.72 -6.48 -12.03
CA THR A 103 4.83 -5.70 -12.90
C THR A 103 3.75 -6.59 -13.53
N GLU A 104 4.09 -7.83 -13.90
CA GLU A 104 3.13 -8.81 -14.41
C GLU A 104 2.13 -9.22 -13.32
N LEU A 105 2.61 -9.53 -12.12
CA LEU A 105 1.78 -9.89 -10.96
C LEU A 105 0.70 -8.84 -10.70
N ILE A 106 1.11 -7.58 -10.52
CA ILE A 106 0.20 -6.48 -10.19
C ILE A 106 -0.79 -6.26 -11.33
N ARG A 107 -0.29 -6.19 -12.58
CA ARG A 107 -1.13 -5.99 -13.76
C ARG A 107 -2.20 -7.08 -13.88
N VAL A 108 -1.83 -8.36 -13.77
CA VAL A 108 -2.75 -9.48 -13.96
C VAL A 108 -3.83 -9.49 -12.87
N LEU A 109 -3.47 -9.24 -11.60
CA LEU A 109 -4.46 -9.22 -10.53
C LEU A 109 -5.38 -8.00 -10.60
N CYS A 110 -4.86 -6.81 -10.93
CA CYS A 110 -5.71 -5.64 -11.15
C CYS A 110 -6.64 -5.85 -12.36
N GLN A 111 -6.16 -6.45 -13.45
CA GLN A 111 -7.02 -6.78 -14.61
C GLN A 111 -8.11 -7.79 -14.25
N ALA A 112 -7.81 -8.79 -13.42
CA ALA A 112 -8.80 -9.73 -12.92
C ALA A 112 -9.87 -9.04 -12.05
N GLU A 113 -9.46 -8.10 -11.21
CA GLU A 113 -10.40 -7.30 -10.40
C GLU A 113 -11.29 -6.40 -11.27
N ILE A 114 -10.71 -5.73 -12.28
CA ILE A 114 -11.47 -4.98 -13.29
C ILE A 114 -12.47 -5.91 -13.98
N ALA A 115 -12.06 -7.11 -14.39
CA ALA A 115 -12.93 -8.06 -15.08
C ALA A 115 -14.11 -8.54 -14.22
N ARG A 116 -13.95 -8.60 -12.89
CA ARG A 116 -15.00 -9.01 -11.94
C ARG A 116 -15.93 -7.88 -11.50
N GLU A 117 -15.46 -6.64 -11.49
CA GLU A 117 -16.23 -5.48 -11.01
C GLU A 117 -17.39 -5.12 -11.96
N ASN A 118 -18.59 -4.87 -11.45
CA ASN A 118 -19.72 -4.49 -12.29
C ASN A 118 -19.90 -2.97 -12.37
N GLU A 119 -19.51 -2.26 -11.31
CA GLU A 119 -19.76 -0.84 -11.15
C GLU A 119 -18.47 -0.02 -11.16
N THR A 120 -18.39 0.99 -12.02
CA THR A 120 -17.19 1.86 -12.09
C THR A 120 -16.97 2.66 -10.81
N THR A 121 -18.01 2.86 -10.01
CA THR A 121 -17.96 3.66 -8.78
C THR A 121 -17.35 2.92 -7.60
N THR A 122 -17.32 1.58 -7.60
CA THR A 122 -16.75 0.73 -6.54
C THR A 122 -15.36 0.19 -6.86
N LEU A 123 -14.95 0.27 -8.14
CA LEU A 123 -13.67 -0.22 -8.64
C LEU A 123 -12.48 0.24 -7.78
N PHE A 124 -11.71 -0.72 -7.24
CA PHE A 124 -10.54 -0.51 -6.38
C PHE A 124 -10.76 0.36 -5.13
N ARG A 125 -12.00 0.58 -4.69
CA ARG A 125 -12.27 1.27 -3.41
C ARG A 125 -12.01 0.39 -2.20
N GLY A 126 -12.24 -0.92 -2.35
CA GLY A 126 -12.05 -1.91 -1.31
C GLY A 126 -10.59 -2.27 -1.10
N ALA A 127 -10.34 -3.00 -0.02
CA ALA A 127 -9.05 -3.56 0.29
C ALA A 127 -8.98 -4.99 -0.29
N SER A 128 -8.28 -5.14 -1.42
CA SER A 128 -8.05 -6.42 -2.12
C SER A 128 -6.57 -6.78 -2.19
N LEU A 129 -6.22 -8.01 -2.60
CA LEU A 129 -4.81 -8.38 -2.81
C LEU A 129 -4.16 -7.49 -3.89
N ALA A 130 -4.88 -7.21 -4.98
CA ALA A 130 -4.39 -6.37 -6.07
C ALA A 130 -4.05 -4.96 -5.58
N THR A 131 -4.96 -4.34 -4.81
CA THR A 131 -4.72 -3.01 -4.25
C THR A 131 -3.57 -2.99 -3.24
N THR A 132 -3.45 -4.01 -2.38
CA THR A 132 -2.34 -4.13 -1.43
C THR A 132 -0.99 -4.27 -2.14
N LEU A 133 -0.91 -5.07 -3.20
CA LEU A 133 0.32 -5.21 -3.98
C LEU A 133 0.71 -3.89 -4.63
N MET A 134 -0.25 -3.16 -5.19
CA MET A 134 0.00 -1.83 -5.76
C MET A 134 0.45 -0.83 -4.68
N ASP A 135 -0.17 -0.82 -3.50
CA ASP A 135 0.22 0.03 -2.37
C ASP A 135 1.65 -0.25 -1.91
N LEU A 136 2.03 -1.53 -1.78
CA LEU A 136 3.39 -1.95 -1.40
C LEU A 136 4.41 -1.58 -2.48
N HIS A 137 4.07 -1.81 -3.75
CA HIS A 137 4.94 -1.48 -4.87
C HIS A 137 5.18 0.02 -4.96
N MET A 138 4.12 0.84 -4.98
CA MET A 138 4.26 2.30 -5.00
C MET A 138 5.01 2.83 -3.78
N ARG A 139 4.79 2.26 -2.57
CA ARG A 139 5.53 2.67 -1.37
C ARG A 139 7.04 2.44 -1.51
N THR A 140 7.46 1.39 -2.23
CA THR A 140 8.88 1.10 -2.45
C THR A 140 9.46 1.99 -3.55
N GLU A 141 8.78 2.09 -4.69
CA GLU A 141 9.37 2.67 -5.91
C GLU A 141 9.15 4.18 -6.04
N CYS A 142 8.04 4.71 -5.50
CA CYS A 142 7.64 6.10 -5.77
C CYS A 142 8.29 7.15 -4.85
N SER A 143 9.33 6.81 -4.08
CA SER A 143 9.99 7.76 -3.18
C SER A 143 10.42 9.04 -3.92
N ARG A 144 11.09 8.90 -5.08
CA ARG A 144 11.50 10.05 -5.91
C ARG A 144 10.31 10.90 -6.38
N PHE A 145 9.22 10.25 -6.78
CA PHE A 145 8.00 10.95 -7.21
C PHE A 145 7.35 11.70 -6.06
N LEU A 146 7.24 11.09 -4.89
CA LEU A 146 6.71 11.74 -3.68
C LEU A 146 7.55 12.95 -3.29
N HIS A 147 8.88 12.82 -3.31
CA HIS A 147 9.75 13.94 -2.98
C HIS A 147 9.61 15.09 -3.98
N ALA A 148 9.61 14.79 -5.28
CA ALA A 148 9.40 15.80 -6.31
C ALA A 148 8.02 16.47 -6.19
N ALA A 149 6.97 15.69 -5.97
CA ALA A 149 5.59 16.17 -6.05
C ALA A 149 5.12 16.93 -4.80
N VAL A 150 5.51 16.52 -3.58
CA VAL A 150 4.90 17.02 -2.34
C VAL A 150 5.87 17.44 -1.24
N SER A 151 7.17 17.16 -1.35
CA SER A 151 8.12 17.43 -0.25
C SER A 151 8.22 18.92 0.10
N GLU A 152 8.27 19.80 -0.90
CA GLU A 152 8.31 21.25 -0.67
C GLU A 152 7.04 21.75 0.02
N THR A 153 5.88 21.22 -0.38
CA THR A 153 4.59 21.55 0.24
C THR A 153 4.54 21.12 1.71
N VAL A 154 4.99 19.90 2.02
CA VAL A 154 5.06 19.41 3.39
C VAL A 154 5.96 20.31 4.22
N GLN A 155 7.15 20.64 3.72
CA GLN A 155 8.09 21.50 4.45
C GLN A 155 7.53 22.91 4.67
N ARG A 156 6.92 23.50 3.64
CA ARG A 156 6.30 24.82 3.73
C ARG A 156 5.17 24.87 4.76
N ILE A 157 4.39 23.80 4.90
CA ILE A 157 3.34 23.72 5.93
C ILE A 157 3.94 23.58 7.33
N LEU A 158 5.02 22.79 7.48
CA LEU A 158 5.70 22.62 8.77
C LEU A 158 6.33 23.92 9.28
N ASP A 159 6.90 24.72 8.37
CA ASP A 159 7.56 25.99 8.70
C ASP A 159 6.56 27.16 8.85
N SER A 160 5.32 26.98 8.40
CA SER A 160 4.29 28.01 8.44
C SER A 160 3.69 28.17 9.83
N LYS A 161 3.42 29.44 10.20
CA LYS A 161 2.57 29.79 11.34
C LYS A 161 1.10 30.00 10.97
N GLN A 162 0.81 30.07 9.67
CA GLN A 162 -0.54 30.24 9.15
C GLN A 162 -1.23 28.88 9.03
N SER A 163 -2.44 28.79 9.57
CA SER A 163 -3.30 27.61 9.46
C SER A 163 -3.96 27.55 8.07
N ALA A 164 -4.24 26.34 7.58
CA ALA A 164 -5.09 26.10 6.41
C ALA A 164 -6.45 25.48 6.79
N GLU A 165 -6.81 25.49 8.09
CA GLU A 165 -8.07 24.96 8.59
C GLU A 165 -9.23 25.90 8.25
N LEU A 166 -10.28 25.35 7.62
CA LEU A 166 -11.49 26.10 7.26
C LEU A 166 -12.74 25.59 7.97
N ASN A 167 -12.63 24.47 8.70
CA ASN A 167 -13.75 23.96 9.47
C ASN A 167 -13.98 24.86 10.70
N PRO A 168 -15.14 25.54 10.81
CA PRO A 168 -15.40 26.47 11.92
C PRO A 168 -15.32 25.82 13.31
N THR A 169 -15.53 24.50 13.40
CA THR A 169 -15.45 23.75 14.67
C THR A 169 -14.03 23.37 15.09
N LYS A 170 -13.05 23.53 14.20
CA LYS A 170 -11.64 23.13 14.43
C LYS A 170 -10.66 24.30 14.31
N MET A 171 -11.11 25.43 13.79
CA MET A 171 -10.36 26.67 13.76
C MET A 171 -10.14 27.19 15.19
N ASP A 172 -8.98 27.81 15.41
CA ASP A 172 -8.71 28.49 16.67
C ASP A 172 -9.47 29.82 16.72
N VAL A 173 -9.79 30.32 17.92
CA VAL A 173 -10.63 31.53 18.10
C VAL A 173 -10.02 32.78 17.46
N ASN A 174 -8.69 32.81 17.28
CA ASN A 174 -7.96 33.92 16.68
C ASN A 174 -7.72 33.73 15.17
N ASP A 175 -8.13 32.61 14.58
CA ASP A 175 -7.94 32.35 13.15
C ASP A 175 -8.93 33.17 12.31
N ASP A 176 -8.43 33.74 11.22
CA ASP A 176 -9.26 34.36 10.19
C ASP A 176 -9.48 33.39 9.02
N ALA A 177 -10.73 33.09 8.73
CA ALA A 177 -11.11 32.15 7.67
C ALA A 177 -10.65 32.62 6.28
N CYS A 178 -10.64 33.94 6.03
CA CYS A 178 -10.19 34.48 4.75
C CYS A 178 -8.69 34.25 4.56
N SER A 179 -7.88 34.61 5.56
CA SER A 179 -6.43 34.38 5.57
C SER A 179 -6.07 32.89 5.46
N ASN A 180 -6.79 32.00 6.16
CA ASN A 180 -6.61 30.55 6.05
C ASN A 180 -6.93 30.05 4.63
N ALA A 181 -8.00 30.57 4.01
CA ALA A 181 -8.40 30.19 2.66
C ALA A 181 -7.39 30.66 1.61
N GLU A 182 -6.90 31.90 1.73
CA GLU A 182 -5.84 32.42 0.85
C GLU A 182 -4.57 31.60 0.95
N PHE A 183 -4.14 31.27 2.17
CA PHE A 183 -2.97 30.41 2.38
C PHE A 183 -3.17 29.02 1.80
N LEU A 184 -4.32 28.38 2.05
CA LEU A 184 -4.66 27.09 1.47
C LEU A 184 -4.63 27.12 -0.06
N LEU A 185 -5.24 28.12 -0.70
CA LEU A 185 -5.26 28.26 -2.15
C LEU A 185 -3.86 28.44 -2.74
N GLN A 186 -2.99 29.23 -2.09
CA GLN A 186 -1.59 29.36 -2.49
C GLN A 186 -0.83 28.03 -2.42
N ILE A 187 -1.03 27.27 -1.35
CA ILE A 187 -0.44 25.93 -1.19
C ILE A 187 -0.98 24.98 -2.28
N LEU A 188 -2.28 25.02 -2.56
CA LEU A 188 -2.91 24.19 -3.58
C LEU A 188 -2.41 24.48 -4.99
N ASP A 189 -2.24 25.74 -5.36
CA ASP A 189 -1.67 26.12 -6.66
C ASP A 189 -0.21 25.62 -6.79
N SER A 190 0.60 25.76 -5.73
CA SER A 190 2.00 25.30 -5.69
C SER A 190 2.12 23.77 -5.80
N VAL A 191 1.43 23.01 -4.94
CA VAL A 191 1.51 21.54 -4.93
C VAL A 191 0.97 20.93 -6.22
N THR A 192 -0.10 21.50 -6.78
CA THR A 192 -0.69 21.01 -8.03
C THR A 192 0.23 21.27 -9.21
N HIS A 193 0.91 22.41 -9.24
CA HIS A 193 1.95 22.67 -10.23
C HIS A 193 3.11 21.67 -10.12
N SER A 194 3.58 21.40 -8.90
CA SER A 194 4.66 20.43 -8.68
C SER A 194 4.26 19.00 -9.12
N ILE A 195 3.06 18.53 -8.74
CA ILE A 195 2.54 17.23 -9.19
C ILE A 195 2.46 17.16 -10.71
N PHE A 196 1.89 18.18 -11.37
CA PHE A 196 1.69 18.16 -12.83
C PHE A 196 2.98 18.31 -13.64
N THR A 197 4.07 18.77 -13.03
CA THR A 197 5.39 18.92 -13.68
C THR A 197 6.37 17.78 -13.35
N SER A 198 5.96 16.82 -12.51
CA SER A 198 6.79 15.69 -12.08
C SER A 198 6.40 14.28 -12.56
N PRO A 199 5.66 14.07 -13.69
CA PRO A 199 5.29 12.72 -14.11
C PRO A 199 6.50 11.82 -14.41
N GLU A 200 7.62 12.41 -14.84
CA GLU A 200 8.87 11.69 -15.12
C GLU A 200 9.61 11.20 -13.86
N ALA A 201 9.28 11.74 -12.69
CA ALA A 201 9.79 11.23 -11.42
C ALA A 201 9.05 9.95 -10.98
N CYS A 202 7.87 9.67 -11.55
CA CYS A 202 7.13 8.44 -11.31
C CYS A 202 7.80 7.25 -12.02
N PRO A 203 8.09 6.14 -11.29
CA PRO A 203 8.73 4.96 -11.86
C PRO A 203 8.00 4.43 -13.10
N ARG A 204 8.78 4.01 -14.10
CA ARG A 204 8.24 3.46 -15.35
C ARG A 204 7.33 2.26 -15.13
N SER A 205 7.65 1.39 -14.16
CA SER A 205 6.82 0.23 -13.79
C SER A 205 5.41 0.65 -13.37
N VAL A 206 5.29 1.65 -12.49
CA VAL A 206 4.01 2.20 -12.03
C VAL A 206 3.25 2.84 -13.19
N ARG A 207 3.93 3.68 -13.99
CA ARG A 207 3.34 4.33 -15.17
C ARG A 207 2.81 3.32 -16.20
N TYR A 208 3.55 2.23 -16.42
CA TYR A 208 3.13 1.13 -17.29
C TYR A 208 1.92 0.37 -16.74
N ILE A 209 1.89 0.09 -15.43
CA ILE A 209 0.71 -0.52 -14.80
C ILE A 209 -0.50 0.41 -15.02
N CYS A 210 -0.36 1.71 -14.76
CA CYS A 210 -1.43 2.70 -15.03
C CYS A 210 -1.91 2.65 -16.49
N ASN A 211 -1.00 2.59 -17.48
CA ASN A 211 -1.37 2.40 -18.90
C ASN A 211 -2.23 1.16 -19.13
N CYS A 212 -1.82 0.02 -18.55
CA CYS A 212 -2.53 -1.23 -18.67
C CYS A 212 -3.94 -1.16 -18.05
N LEU A 213 -4.05 -0.49 -16.90
CA LEU A 213 -5.34 -0.28 -16.24
C LEU A 213 -6.26 0.61 -17.07
N GLN A 214 -5.75 1.71 -17.63
CA GLN A 214 -6.52 2.58 -18.52
C GLN A 214 -7.10 1.80 -19.70
N LYS A 215 -6.28 1.00 -20.38
CA LYS A 215 -6.73 0.15 -21.50
C LYS A 215 -7.80 -0.85 -21.06
N ALA A 216 -7.60 -1.51 -19.92
CA ALA A 216 -8.54 -2.51 -19.42
C ALA A 216 -9.90 -1.91 -19.06
N VAL A 217 -9.93 -0.76 -18.38
CA VAL A 217 -11.21 -0.12 -18.01
C VAL A 217 -11.92 0.50 -19.21
N VAL A 218 -11.19 1.03 -20.20
CA VAL A 218 -11.78 1.54 -21.45
C VAL A 218 -12.39 0.41 -22.28
N ALA A 219 -11.73 -0.74 -22.32
CA ALA A 219 -12.28 -1.92 -23.01
C ALA A 219 -13.56 -2.43 -22.32
N LYS A 220 -13.61 -2.40 -20.99
CA LYS A 220 -14.76 -2.89 -20.22
C LYS A 220 -15.94 -1.90 -20.19
N TRP A 221 -15.66 -0.61 -20.03
CA TRP A 221 -16.68 0.45 -19.93
C TRP A 221 -16.42 1.56 -20.96
N PRO A 222 -16.61 1.28 -22.27
CA PRO A 222 -16.27 2.22 -23.34
C PRO A 222 -17.11 3.50 -23.35
N THR A 223 -18.29 3.48 -22.74
CA THR A 223 -19.20 4.64 -22.65
C THR A 223 -18.83 5.61 -21.51
N GLU A 224 -18.07 5.14 -20.52
CA GLU A 224 -17.70 5.91 -19.33
C GLU A 224 -16.43 6.73 -19.58
N ARG A 225 -16.59 7.93 -20.16
CA ARG A 225 -15.44 8.77 -20.61
C ARG A 225 -14.36 8.99 -19.55
N LEU A 226 -14.75 9.13 -18.28
CA LEU A 226 -13.84 9.42 -17.17
C LEU A 226 -13.31 8.16 -16.46
N VAL A 227 -13.72 6.95 -16.85
CA VAL A 227 -13.26 5.73 -16.16
C VAL A 227 -11.75 5.54 -16.25
N ARG A 228 -11.14 5.93 -17.39
CA ARG A 228 -9.69 5.87 -17.62
C ARG A 228 -8.90 6.78 -16.69
N THR A 229 -9.43 7.95 -16.33
CA THR A 229 -8.76 8.86 -15.42
C THR A 229 -9.03 8.47 -13.98
N ARG A 230 -10.27 8.07 -13.66
CA ARG A 230 -10.66 7.59 -12.31
C ARG A 230 -9.82 6.41 -11.84
N VAL A 231 -9.56 5.41 -12.70
CA VAL A 231 -8.76 4.23 -12.30
C VAL A 231 -7.33 4.60 -11.90
N VAL A 232 -6.70 5.53 -12.61
CA VAL A 232 -5.34 5.99 -12.31
C VAL A 232 -5.34 6.90 -11.09
N SER A 233 -6.30 7.82 -11.02
CA SER A 233 -6.52 8.71 -9.87
C SER A 233 -6.69 7.94 -8.55
N GLY A 234 -7.42 6.81 -8.59
CA GLY A 234 -7.61 5.91 -7.46
C GLY A 234 -6.31 5.31 -6.88
N PHE A 235 -5.25 5.20 -7.68
CA PHE A 235 -3.95 4.76 -7.18
C PHE A 235 -3.04 5.95 -6.85
N ILE A 236 -2.89 6.90 -7.76
CA ILE A 236 -1.91 7.98 -7.64
C ILE A 236 -2.29 9.00 -6.58
N PHE A 237 -3.57 9.37 -6.48
CA PHE A 237 -4.03 10.32 -5.47
C PHE A 237 -4.52 9.61 -4.22
N LEU A 238 -5.55 8.76 -4.37
CA LEU A 238 -6.22 8.15 -3.22
C LEU A 238 -5.32 7.20 -2.42
N ARG A 239 -4.37 6.49 -3.05
CA ARG A 239 -3.54 5.47 -2.39
C ARG A 239 -2.07 5.86 -2.22
N LEU A 240 -1.60 6.90 -2.91
CA LEU A 240 -0.20 7.35 -2.85
C LEU A 240 -0.06 8.77 -2.32
N LEU A 241 -0.42 9.79 -3.10
CA LEU A 241 -0.15 11.19 -2.75
C LEU A 241 -0.96 11.67 -1.53
N CYS A 242 -2.26 11.40 -1.48
CA CYS A 242 -3.10 11.82 -0.34
C CYS A 242 -2.68 11.10 0.95
N PRO A 243 -2.48 9.76 0.98
CA PRO A 243 -1.92 9.09 2.15
C PRO A 243 -0.54 9.61 2.57
N ALA A 244 0.32 9.99 1.63
CA ALA A 244 1.63 10.57 1.92
C ALA A 244 1.52 11.93 2.59
N LEU A 245 0.56 12.78 2.20
CA LEU A 245 0.28 14.04 2.89
C LEU A 245 -0.32 13.81 4.28
N LEU A 246 -1.19 12.81 4.44
CA LEU A 246 -1.82 12.49 5.72
C LEU A 246 -0.85 11.86 6.72
N ASN A 247 0.14 11.09 6.25
CA ASN A 247 1.10 10.37 7.08
C ASN A 247 2.54 10.53 6.55
N PRO A 248 3.10 11.76 6.51
CA PRO A 248 4.34 12.04 5.78
C PRO A 248 5.55 11.25 6.30
N ARG A 249 5.57 10.96 7.61
CA ARG A 249 6.62 10.13 8.23
C ARG A 249 6.65 8.70 7.68
N GLN A 250 5.49 8.08 7.48
CA GLN A 250 5.41 6.71 6.95
C GLN A 250 5.84 6.61 5.48
N PHE A 251 5.89 7.73 4.79
CA PHE A 251 6.32 7.84 3.39
C PHE A 251 7.72 8.46 3.25
N GLY A 252 8.45 8.66 4.36
CA GLY A 252 9.82 9.18 4.33
C GLY A 252 9.94 10.66 3.97
N LEU A 253 8.84 11.42 3.98
CA LEU A 253 8.85 12.85 3.68
C LEU A 253 9.37 13.70 4.84
N VAL A 254 9.28 13.18 6.06
CA VAL A 254 9.73 13.84 7.30
C VAL A 254 10.30 12.80 8.26
N SER A 255 11.20 13.21 9.15
CA SER A 255 11.77 12.35 10.20
C SER A 255 10.85 12.16 11.40
N GLU A 256 10.10 13.21 11.76
CA GLU A 256 9.24 13.25 12.95
C GLU A 256 7.76 13.44 12.58
N THR A 257 6.88 13.10 13.52
CA THR A 257 5.44 13.32 13.31
C THR A 257 5.15 14.83 13.28
N PRO A 258 4.44 15.35 12.25
CA PRO A 258 4.10 16.77 12.19
C PRO A 258 3.33 17.26 13.43
N PRO A 259 3.52 18.51 13.86
CA PRO A 259 2.68 19.14 14.88
C PRO A 259 1.20 19.14 14.50
N THR A 260 0.31 19.26 15.49
CA THR A 260 -1.16 19.19 15.28
C THR A 260 -1.66 20.20 14.23
N MET A 261 -1.18 21.44 14.26
CA MET A 261 -1.58 22.48 13.29
C MET A 261 -1.16 22.14 11.85
N ALA A 262 0.08 21.67 11.67
CA ALA A 262 0.58 21.22 10.38
C ALA A 262 -0.19 19.99 9.88
N THR A 263 -0.50 19.04 10.77
CA THR A 263 -1.33 17.86 10.45
C THR A 263 -2.72 18.27 9.96
N ARG A 264 -3.39 19.22 10.63
CA ARG A 264 -4.69 19.75 10.17
C ARG A 264 -4.57 20.40 8.78
N SER A 265 -3.54 21.19 8.56
CA SER A 265 -3.31 21.85 7.26
C SER A 265 -3.03 20.84 6.14
N LEU A 266 -2.23 19.79 6.40
CA LEU A 266 -1.98 18.70 5.47
C LEU A 266 -3.26 17.93 5.12
N ILE A 267 -4.15 17.69 6.09
CA ILE A 267 -5.47 17.09 5.85
C ILE A 267 -6.29 17.94 4.88
N MET A 268 -6.29 19.26 5.05
CA MET A 268 -7.02 20.18 4.18
C MET A 268 -6.49 20.15 2.74
N VAL A 269 -5.17 20.15 2.57
CA VAL A 269 -4.53 20.01 1.25
C VAL A 269 -4.88 18.65 0.62
N ALA A 270 -4.72 17.55 1.34
CA ALA A 270 -5.04 16.21 0.86
C ALA A 270 -6.51 16.07 0.44
N LYS A 271 -7.42 16.66 1.21
CA LYS A 271 -8.87 16.67 0.91
C LYS A 271 -9.19 17.43 -0.37
N CYS A 272 -8.60 18.61 -0.57
CA CYS A 272 -8.80 19.40 -1.78
C CYS A 272 -8.22 18.70 -3.01
N LEU A 273 -7.01 18.12 -2.90
CA LEU A 273 -6.41 17.32 -3.96
C LEU A 273 -7.25 16.07 -4.28
N GLN A 274 -7.81 15.41 -3.27
CA GLN A 274 -8.68 14.26 -3.47
C GLN A 274 -9.96 14.65 -4.24
N ASN A 275 -10.58 15.79 -3.91
CA ASN A 275 -11.75 16.28 -4.64
C ASN A 275 -11.41 16.66 -6.08
N LEU A 276 -10.28 17.33 -6.31
CA LEU A 276 -9.78 17.62 -7.66
C LEU A 276 -9.52 16.33 -8.45
N ALA A 277 -8.89 15.32 -7.83
CA ALA A 277 -8.60 14.03 -8.46
C ALA A 277 -9.87 13.21 -8.76
N ASN A 278 -10.94 13.43 -7.99
CA ASN A 278 -12.27 12.88 -8.24
C ASN A 278 -13.09 13.73 -9.23
N LEU A 279 -12.59 14.91 -9.61
CA LEU A 279 -13.25 15.90 -10.48
C LEU A 279 -14.60 16.42 -9.93
N ILE A 280 -14.73 16.45 -8.61
CA ILE A 280 -15.94 16.91 -7.89
C ILE A 280 -15.68 18.21 -7.13
N GLU A 281 -16.69 19.05 -7.04
CA GLU A 281 -16.69 20.27 -6.23
C GLU A 281 -17.18 19.97 -4.81
N PHE A 282 -16.83 20.85 -3.88
CA PHE A 282 -17.42 20.86 -2.54
C PHE A 282 -18.84 21.43 -2.57
N GLY A 283 -19.69 20.93 -1.67
CA GLY A 283 -21.05 21.42 -1.44
C GLY A 283 -21.77 20.65 -0.34
N GLY A 284 -22.99 21.08 -0.02
CA GLY A 284 -23.87 20.38 0.93
C GLY A 284 -23.35 20.35 2.37
N LYS A 285 -22.78 19.23 2.82
CA LYS A 285 -22.31 19.05 4.21
C LYS A 285 -21.00 19.79 4.52
N GLU A 286 -20.31 20.31 3.51
CA GLU A 286 -19.00 20.94 3.65
C GLU A 286 -18.97 22.35 3.01
N GLN A 287 -20.01 23.16 3.27
CA GLN A 287 -20.15 24.52 2.72
C GLN A 287 -18.92 25.41 2.93
N TYR A 288 -18.21 25.25 4.05
CA TYR A 288 -16.99 26.01 4.34
C TYR A 288 -15.84 25.76 3.33
N MET A 289 -15.92 24.69 2.53
CA MET A 289 -14.94 24.37 1.49
C MET A 289 -15.30 24.95 0.11
N GLU A 290 -16.48 25.54 -0.08
CA GLU A 290 -16.92 26.04 -1.39
C GLU A 290 -16.00 27.15 -1.95
N VAL A 291 -15.29 27.87 -1.07
CA VAL A 291 -14.24 28.83 -1.45
C VAL A 291 -13.12 28.20 -2.30
N VAL A 292 -12.94 26.88 -2.25
CA VAL A 292 -11.95 26.14 -3.04
C VAL A 292 -12.47 25.71 -4.42
N ASN A 293 -13.78 25.77 -4.67
CA ASN A 293 -14.37 25.33 -5.95
C ASN A 293 -13.79 26.04 -7.20
N PRO A 294 -13.50 27.36 -7.17
CA PRO A 294 -12.82 28.02 -8.29
C PRO A 294 -11.47 27.39 -8.65
N PHE A 295 -10.69 26.97 -7.64
CA PHE A 295 -9.43 26.24 -7.85
C PHE A 295 -9.68 24.88 -8.49
N ILE A 296 -10.70 24.14 -8.05
CA ILE A 296 -11.04 22.83 -8.61
C ILE A 296 -11.40 22.98 -10.09
N LEU A 297 -12.36 23.87 -10.40
CA LEU A 297 -12.83 24.13 -11.76
C LEU A 297 -11.69 24.51 -12.71
N LYS A 298 -10.79 25.40 -12.29
CA LYS A 298 -9.60 25.81 -13.04
C LYS A 298 -8.66 24.64 -13.38
N ASN A 299 -8.62 23.60 -12.55
CA ASN A 299 -7.62 22.52 -12.66
C ASN A 299 -8.18 21.18 -13.15
N LYS A 300 -9.49 21.02 -13.35
CA LYS A 300 -10.11 19.73 -13.78
C LYS A 300 -9.48 19.18 -15.06
N GLU A 301 -9.32 20.00 -16.10
CA GLU A 301 -8.73 19.57 -17.37
C GLU A 301 -7.25 19.25 -17.23
N ARG A 302 -6.50 20.06 -16.47
CA ARG A 302 -5.07 19.81 -16.19
C ARG A 302 -4.86 18.47 -15.47
N MET A 303 -5.75 18.12 -14.54
CA MET A 303 -5.74 16.83 -13.85
C MET A 303 -5.94 15.66 -14.84
N ILE A 304 -6.88 15.79 -15.77
CA ILE A 304 -7.12 14.77 -16.81
C ILE A 304 -5.87 14.59 -17.68
N VAL A 305 -5.30 15.70 -18.17
CA VAL A 305 -4.08 15.68 -18.99
C VAL A 305 -2.91 15.03 -18.25
N PHE A 306 -2.70 15.39 -16.97
CA PHE A 306 -1.66 14.79 -16.14
C PHE A 306 -1.82 13.27 -16.01
N LEU A 307 -3.03 12.78 -15.68
CA LEU A 307 -3.29 11.35 -15.51
C LEU A 307 -3.09 10.56 -16.80
N ASP A 308 -3.46 11.13 -17.95
CA ASP A 308 -3.21 10.54 -19.26
C ASP A 308 -1.70 10.53 -19.58
N GLN A 309 -0.98 11.64 -19.36
CA GLN A 309 0.49 11.74 -19.58
C GLN A 309 1.30 10.79 -18.69
N LEU A 310 0.91 10.66 -17.42
CA LEU A 310 1.53 9.71 -16.49
C LEU A 310 1.43 8.28 -17.02
N SER A 311 0.33 7.96 -17.71
CA SER A 311 -0.02 6.62 -18.18
C SER A 311 0.43 6.34 -19.62
N LEU A 312 1.32 7.14 -20.23
CA LEU A 312 1.77 6.93 -21.62
C LEU A 312 2.86 5.87 -21.81
N VAL A 313 3.32 5.22 -20.72
CA VAL A 313 4.38 4.21 -20.80
C VAL A 313 3.83 2.86 -21.26
N THR A 314 4.33 2.34 -22.37
CA THR A 314 3.90 1.05 -22.96
C THR A 314 4.85 -0.11 -22.70
N ASP A 315 6.04 0.15 -22.16
CA ASP A 315 7.04 -0.85 -21.82
C ASP A 315 7.71 -0.50 -20.49
N PRO A 316 7.61 -1.37 -19.47
CA PRO A 316 8.24 -1.14 -18.17
C PRO A 316 9.76 -1.28 -18.23
N ASN A 317 10.31 -2.06 -19.16
CA ASN A 317 11.74 -2.45 -19.23
C ASN A 317 12.32 -2.15 -20.62
N PRO A 318 12.53 -0.88 -21.01
CA PRO A 318 13.09 -0.54 -22.30
C PRO A 318 14.54 -1.07 -22.44
N PRO A 319 15.04 -1.27 -23.68
CA PRO A 319 16.42 -1.68 -23.92
C PRO A 319 17.43 -0.72 -23.26
N PRO A 320 18.54 -1.23 -22.69
CA PRO A 320 19.61 -0.40 -22.14
C PRO A 320 20.11 0.60 -23.18
N GLY A 321 20.14 1.89 -22.84
CA GLY A 321 20.66 2.97 -23.70
C GLY A 321 19.61 3.83 -24.42
N MET A 322 18.31 3.52 -24.32
CA MET A 322 17.25 4.41 -24.85
C MET A 322 16.85 5.56 -23.90
N PHE A 323 17.26 5.48 -22.63
CA PHE A 323 17.01 6.51 -21.63
C PHE A 323 18.27 6.76 -20.80
N ASN A 324 18.62 8.02 -20.58
CA ASN A 324 19.64 8.39 -19.59
C ASN A 324 19.05 8.11 -18.20
N GLU A 325 19.35 6.93 -17.63
CA GLU A 325 19.22 6.67 -16.19
C GLU A 325 20.25 7.49 -15.42
N GLN A 326 20.13 8.81 -15.47
CA GLN A 326 20.79 9.66 -14.48
C GLN A 326 19.89 9.66 -13.25
N ASN A 327 20.33 8.91 -12.22
CA ASN A 327 19.90 8.97 -10.81
C ASN A 327 18.88 7.93 -10.31
N SER A 328 18.99 6.67 -10.71
CA SER A 328 18.43 5.52 -9.95
C SER A 328 19.39 4.99 -8.86
N ASN A 329 20.60 5.53 -8.72
CA ASN A 329 21.54 5.17 -7.64
C ASN A 329 21.20 5.86 -6.30
N HIS A 330 19.95 5.75 -5.86
CA HIS A 330 19.62 5.86 -4.43
C HIS A 330 19.18 4.48 -3.93
N THR A 331 20.02 3.49 -4.16
CA THR A 331 20.22 2.43 -3.18
C THR A 331 20.66 3.10 -1.88
N VAL A 332 19.81 2.99 -0.87
CA VAL A 332 20.17 3.11 0.55
C VAL A 332 21.54 2.44 0.77
N PRO A 333 22.43 2.95 1.65
CA PRO A 333 23.77 2.41 1.81
C PRO A 333 23.73 0.89 2.03
N ASP A 334 24.22 0.18 1.03
CA ASP A 334 24.88 -1.12 1.04
C ASP A 334 24.72 -1.91 2.35
N VAL A 335 23.53 -2.47 2.57
CA VAL A 335 23.43 -3.78 3.20
C VAL A 335 23.66 -4.73 2.04
N GLN A 336 24.92 -5.12 1.87
CA GLN A 336 25.43 -6.18 1.01
C GLN A 336 24.36 -6.88 0.17
N ASP A 337 24.54 -6.86 -1.16
CA ASP A 337 24.00 -7.82 -2.15
C ASP A 337 24.36 -9.27 -1.75
N THR A 338 23.86 -9.71 -0.61
CA THR A 338 23.50 -11.09 -0.38
C THR A 338 22.40 -11.33 -1.40
N VAL A 339 22.63 -12.26 -2.33
CA VAL A 339 21.56 -12.82 -3.15
C VAL A 339 20.49 -13.24 -2.17
N GLN A 340 19.47 -12.40 -2.00
CA GLN A 340 18.48 -12.59 -0.97
C GLN A 340 17.58 -13.68 -1.50
N ASP A 341 17.84 -14.90 -1.03
CA ASP A 341 17.05 -16.05 -1.39
C ASP A 341 15.58 -15.82 -0.99
N THR A 342 14.65 -16.42 -1.72
CA THR A 342 13.21 -16.23 -1.46
C THR A 342 12.66 -17.29 -0.50
N GLY A 343 13.52 -17.97 0.27
CA GLY A 343 13.16 -19.15 1.05
C GLY A 343 12.16 -18.83 2.15
N ARG A 344 12.33 -17.67 2.79
CA ARG A 344 11.40 -17.18 3.83
C ARG A 344 10.03 -16.83 3.25
N GLU A 345 10.00 -16.16 2.10
CA GLU A 345 8.77 -15.80 1.41
C GLU A 345 8.03 -17.05 0.91
N LEU A 346 8.73 -18.01 0.32
CA LEU A 346 8.17 -19.29 -0.11
C LEU A 346 7.68 -20.12 1.07
N ALA A 347 8.38 -20.12 2.20
CA ALA A 347 7.92 -20.74 3.45
C ALA A 347 6.62 -20.09 3.96
N THR A 348 6.53 -18.75 3.89
CA THR A 348 5.32 -17.99 4.25
C THR A 348 4.15 -18.35 3.33
N LEU A 349 4.39 -18.42 2.02
CA LEU A 349 3.36 -18.80 1.04
C LEU A 349 2.90 -20.25 1.23
N HIS A 350 3.82 -21.16 1.52
CA HIS A 350 3.51 -22.53 1.89
C HIS A 350 2.65 -22.58 3.16
N HIS A 351 3.01 -21.85 4.21
CA HIS A 351 2.22 -21.79 5.44
C HIS A 351 0.79 -21.30 5.18
N ILE A 352 0.62 -20.25 4.37
CA ILE A 352 -0.70 -19.77 3.94
C ILE A 352 -1.44 -20.89 3.18
N CYS A 353 -0.80 -21.59 2.25
CA CYS A 353 -1.44 -22.71 1.55
C CYS A 353 -1.89 -23.82 2.50
N VAL A 354 -1.13 -24.10 3.58
CA VAL A 354 -1.52 -25.06 4.62
C VAL A 354 -2.74 -24.55 5.41
N SER A 355 -2.76 -23.27 5.80
CA SER A 355 -3.86 -22.67 6.56
C SER A 355 -5.21 -22.70 5.82
N TYR A 356 -5.19 -22.60 4.50
CA TYR A 356 -6.38 -22.64 3.64
C TYR A 356 -6.49 -23.94 2.81
N LEU A 357 -5.81 -25.01 3.26
CA LEU A 357 -5.80 -26.28 2.54
C LEU A 357 -7.20 -26.88 2.33
N PRO A 358 -8.14 -26.86 3.31
CA PRO A 358 -9.51 -27.35 3.10
C PRO A 358 -10.25 -26.63 1.98
N GLU A 359 -10.14 -25.30 1.92
CA GLU A 359 -10.76 -24.46 0.89
C GLU A 359 -10.12 -24.71 -0.49
N LEU A 360 -8.79 -24.85 -0.53
CA LEU A 360 -8.06 -25.20 -1.75
C LEU A 360 -8.45 -26.59 -2.28
N GLN A 361 -8.69 -27.56 -1.39
CA GLN A 361 -9.22 -28.88 -1.76
C GLN A 361 -10.62 -28.79 -2.38
N GLY A 362 -11.47 -27.87 -1.90
CA GLY A 362 -12.77 -27.57 -2.49
C GLY A 362 -12.69 -27.04 -3.94
N LEU A 363 -11.57 -26.41 -4.32
CA LEU A 363 -11.29 -25.89 -5.67
C LEU A 363 -10.43 -26.84 -6.53
N SER A 364 -10.26 -28.09 -6.11
CA SER A 364 -9.41 -29.08 -6.79
C SER A 364 -9.91 -29.54 -8.17
N ASN A 365 -11.10 -29.10 -8.59
CA ASN A 365 -11.56 -29.23 -9.98
C ASN A 365 -10.68 -28.43 -10.96
N ILE A 366 -10.00 -27.38 -10.48
CA ILE A 366 -9.02 -26.62 -11.27
C ILE A 366 -7.67 -27.32 -11.18
N LEU A 367 -7.12 -27.76 -12.33
CA LEU A 367 -5.89 -28.57 -12.38
C LEU A 367 -4.70 -27.92 -11.67
N SER A 368 -4.51 -26.60 -11.81
CA SER A 368 -3.42 -25.88 -11.15
C SER A 368 -3.57 -25.88 -9.61
N ILE A 369 -4.81 -25.80 -9.12
CA ILE A 369 -5.10 -25.84 -7.67
C ILE A 369 -4.95 -27.26 -7.14
N LYS A 370 -5.38 -28.27 -7.89
CA LYS A 370 -5.11 -29.68 -7.54
C LYS A 370 -3.62 -29.95 -7.37
N LYS A 371 -2.78 -29.44 -8.29
CA LYS A 371 -1.32 -29.54 -8.18
C LYS A 371 -0.79 -28.79 -6.97
N LEU A 372 -1.32 -27.60 -6.67
CA LEU A 372 -0.94 -26.84 -5.48
C LEU A 372 -1.22 -27.63 -4.20
N VAL A 373 -2.40 -28.24 -4.05
CA VAL A 373 -2.74 -29.08 -2.89
C VAL A 373 -1.72 -30.20 -2.73
N THR A 374 -1.37 -30.91 -3.81
CA THR A 374 -0.35 -31.98 -3.77
C THR A 374 1.02 -31.47 -3.36
N VAL A 375 1.45 -30.31 -3.88
CA VAL A 375 2.75 -29.70 -3.52
C VAL A 375 2.76 -29.24 -2.06
N THR A 376 1.66 -28.66 -1.57
CA THR A 376 1.52 -28.25 -0.16
C THR A 376 1.64 -29.45 0.79
N ASP A 377 0.98 -30.57 0.49
CA ASP A 377 1.10 -31.80 1.29
C ASP A 377 2.53 -32.37 1.26
N MET A 378 3.17 -32.36 0.09
CA MET A 378 4.56 -32.82 -0.08
C MET A 378 5.53 -31.97 0.76
N LEU A 379 5.45 -30.64 0.66
CA LEU A 379 6.29 -29.70 1.41
C LEU A 379 6.05 -29.81 2.91
N THR A 380 4.81 -30.04 3.35
CA THR A 380 4.48 -30.27 4.76
C THR A 380 5.19 -31.51 5.29
N LYS A 381 5.21 -32.62 4.53
CA LYS A 381 5.97 -33.83 4.90
C LYS A 381 7.48 -33.59 4.92
N HIS A 382 8.01 -32.84 3.95
CA HIS A 382 9.44 -32.49 3.95
C HIS A 382 9.80 -31.67 5.19
N LYS A 383 9.00 -30.64 5.54
CA LYS A 383 9.21 -29.84 6.75
C LYS A 383 9.22 -30.68 8.02
N LEU A 384 8.34 -31.68 8.14
CA LEU A 384 8.33 -32.60 9.28
C LEU A 384 9.64 -33.39 9.36
N ASN A 385 10.11 -33.98 8.25
CA ASN A 385 11.38 -34.71 8.22
C ASN A 385 12.57 -33.82 8.60
N TYR A 386 12.57 -32.54 8.21
CA TYR A 386 13.62 -31.61 8.61
C TYR A 386 13.53 -31.25 10.10
N ARG A 387 12.32 -31.05 10.65
CA ARG A 387 12.15 -30.82 12.09
C ARG A 387 12.69 -31.99 12.90
N GLU A 388 12.40 -33.23 12.51
CA GLU A 388 12.90 -34.45 13.17
C GLU A 388 14.43 -34.58 13.12
N LYS A 389 15.10 -34.00 12.11
CA LYS A 389 16.57 -34.00 12.01
C LYS A 389 17.23 -32.93 12.89
N ILE A 390 16.49 -31.89 13.28
CA ILE A 390 16.99 -30.74 14.05
C ILE A 390 16.68 -30.91 15.55
N SER A 391 15.61 -31.65 15.89
CA SER A 391 15.31 -32.13 17.24
C SER A 391 16.23 -33.28 17.65
#